data_AF-A0A1Y1LGF5-F1
#
_entry.id   AF-A0A1Y1LGF5-F1
#
_cell.length_a   1.000
_cell.length_b   1.000
_cell.length_c   1.000
_cell.angle_alpha   90.00
_cell.angle_beta   90.00
_cell.angle_gamma   90.00
#
_symmetry.space_group_name_H-M   'P 1'
#
loop_
_entity.id
_entity.type
_entity.pdbx_description
1 polymer ?
#
loop_
_entity_poly.entity_id
_entity_poly.type
_entity_poly.pdbx_seq_one_letter_code
_entity_poly.pdbx_strand_id
1 'polypeptide(L)'
;MKTPVNTSSIVNSCAGGHYIHFGFEKMLHHSLVHYNYTSPVVSINFNIDGLPISKSSNSQLWPIQGAICIKDTYTEPFIVGLFYGAKKPSDANEYLKPFCDEAKGLLMNGIYVNNNHISIKINAIICDAPARAFIAGIKSHTGYFGCSKCTTEGTFTDNRVIFPQLNATLRSDVSFLQKIQEEHHKSDTILHHSLNIGMVTQLPLDYMHLVCLGVVKRMLQFWINGKKDLRLGDTSKEILNKKYMSYRQLIPCEFSRMPRSVSEIDRWKATELRFFLMYGGVIALKDILSEQYYEHFLCLSVAIRILCNSELIKQYLEYAEKLLLHFVKKYSGLYGERYMSYNVHNLIHVCNDVKIFGALDNYSAFKFENYMCEIKKNLKT
;
A
#
# COMPACT_ATOMS: atom_id res chain seq x y z
N MET A 1 -3.18 -33.45 -9.52
CA MET A 1 -4.12 -32.62 -10.30
C MET A 1 -3.77 -32.79 -11.77
N LYS A 2 -4.74 -33.14 -12.63
CA LYS A 2 -4.55 -33.08 -14.09
C LYS A 2 -4.69 -31.63 -14.52
N THR A 3 -3.64 -31.04 -15.06
CA THR A 3 -3.68 -29.69 -15.66
C THR A 3 -4.70 -29.69 -16.79
N PRO A 4 -5.67 -28.75 -16.84
CA PRO A 4 -6.59 -28.65 -17.97
C PRO A 4 -5.80 -28.38 -19.25
N VAL A 5 -5.98 -29.22 -20.27
CA VAL A 5 -5.21 -29.19 -21.54
C VAL A 5 -5.77 -28.15 -22.53
N ASN A 6 -6.80 -27.38 -22.15
CA ASN A 6 -7.32 -26.30 -22.98
C ASN A 6 -7.77 -25.13 -22.10
N THR A 7 -6.91 -24.12 -21.99
CA THR A 7 -7.37 -22.76 -21.71
C THR A 7 -7.05 -21.94 -22.95
N SER A 8 -8.08 -21.58 -23.71
CA SER A 8 -8.03 -20.75 -24.93
C SER A 8 -7.63 -19.30 -24.67
N SER A 9 -6.96 -19.02 -23.55
CA SER A 9 -6.48 -17.69 -23.19
C SER A 9 -5.29 -17.34 -24.07
N ILE A 10 -5.49 -16.40 -24.99
CA ILE A 10 -4.47 -15.89 -25.89
C ILE A 10 -3.42 -15.14 -25.06
N VAL A 11 -2.18 -15.61 -25.10
CA VAL A 11 -1.02 -14.92 -24.52
C VAL A 11 -0.47 -13.98 -25.58
N ASN A 12 -0.56 -12.67 -25.34
CA ASN A 12 -0.08 -11.66 -26.27
C ASN A 12 1.31 -11.16 -25.86
N SER A 13 2.15 -10.80 -26.83
CA SER A 13 3.31 -9.98 -26.53
C SER A 13 2.82 -8.58 -26.12
N CYS A 14 3.38 -8.05 -25.04
CA CYS A 14 3.02 -6.73 -24.52
C CYS A 14 4.21 -6.18 -23.74
N ALA A 15 4.59 -4.92 -23.96
CA ALA A 15 5.51 -4.14 -23.12
C ALA A 15 6.81 -4.89 -22.72
N GLY A 16 7.44 -5.57 -23.69
CA GLY A 16 8.69 -6.32 -23.47
C GLY A 16 8.53 -7.65 -22.74
N GLY A 17 7.30 -8.17 -22.62
CA GLY A 17 6.99 -9.46 -22.01
C GLY A 17 5.73 -10.08 -22.62
N HIS A 18 5.00 -10.82 -21.79
CA HIS A 18 3.79 -11.54 -22.16
C HIS A 18 2.64 -11.11 -21.27
N TYR A 19 1.45 -10.95 -21.84
CA TYR A 19 0.26 -10.55 -21.11
C TYR A 19 -0.90 -11.47 -21.42
N ILE A 20 -1.65 -11.81 -20.37
CA ILE A 20 -2.91 -12.54 -20.44
C ILE A 20 -3.99 -11.66 -19.84
N HIS A 21 -5.08 -11.48 -20.58
CA HIS A 21 -6.27 -10.79 -20.11
C HIS A 21 -7.34 -11.80 -19.70
N PHE A 22 -7.74 -11.81 -18.43
CA PHE A 22 -8.77 -12.72 -17.93
C PHE A 22 -10.20 -12.16 -18.11
N GLY A 23 -10.31 -10.85 -18.32
CA GLY A 23 -11.58 -10.12 -18.50
C GLY A 23 -12.13 -9.61 -17.16
N PHE A 24 -12.20 -8.29 -17.03
CA PHE A 24 -12.80 -7.59 -15.91
C PHE A 24 -14.28 -7.91 -15.76
N GLU A 25 -15.06 -7.87 -16.86
CA GLU A 25 -16.51 -8.13 -16.82
C GLU A 25 -16.80 -9.53 -16.26
N LYS A 26 -16.11 -10.53 -16.84
CA LYS A 26 -16.24 -11.93 -16.46
C LYS A 26 -15.91 -12.16 -14.98
N MET A 27 -14.77 -11.63 -14.54
CA MET A 27 -14.29 -11.86 -13.18
C MET A 27 -15.11 -11.08 -12.15
N LEU A 28 -15.57 -9.88 -12.50
CA LEU A 28 -16.50 -9.11 -11.69
C LEU A 28 -17.85 -9.82 -11.55
N HIS A 29 -18.41 -10.34 -12.65
CA HIS A 29 -19.67 -11.09 -12.61
C HIS A 29 -19.59 -12.28 -11.64
N HIS A 30 -18.51 -13.09 -11.73
CA HIS A 30 -18.28 -14.19 -10.80
C HIS A 30 -18.22 -13.73 -9.34
N SER A 31 -17.52 -12.62 -9.06
CA SER A 31 -17.43 -12.06 -7.71
C SER A 31 -18.80 -11.59 -7.19
N LEU A 32 -19.56 -10.86 -8.01
CA LEU A 32 -20.89 -10.35 -7.66
C LEU A 32 -21.87 -11.49 -7.37
N VAL A 33 -21.86 -12.55 -8.16
CA VAL A 33 -22.68 -13.76 -7.92
C VAL A 33 -22.25 -14.46 -6.63
N HIS A 34 -20.94 -14.65 -6.43
CA HIS A 34 -20.42 -15.34 -5.23
C HIS A 34 -20.85 -14.64 -3.93
N TYR A 35 -20.82 -13.31 -3.91
CA TYR A 35 -21.20 -12.51 -2.74
C TYR A 35 -22.69 -12.14 -2.70
N ASN A 36 -23.52 -12.69 -3.59
CA ASN A 36 -24.95 -12.35 -3.72
C ASN A 36 -25.19 -10.83 -3.69
N TYR A 37 -24.42 -10.09 -4.50
CA TYR A 37 -24.44 -8.64 -4.47
C TYR A 37 -25.77 -8.08 -4.99
N THR A 38 -26.44 -7.25 -4.19
CA THR A 38 -27.78 -6.72 -4.49
C THR A 38 -27.84 -5.20 -4.65
N SER A 39 -26.76 -4.48 -4.32
CA SER A 39 -26.77 -3.02 -4.39
C SER A 39 -26.70 -2.54 -5.86
N PRO A 40 -27.34 -1.39 -6.19
CA PRO A 40 -27.39 -0.88 -7.55
C PRO A 40 -26.05 -0.30 -8.04
N VAL A 41 -25.09 -0.08 -7.15
CA VAL A 41 -23.77 0.45 -7.48
C VAL A 41 -22.72 -0.38 -6.76
N VAL A 42 -21.80 -0.98 -7.51
CA VAL A 42 -20.61 -1.65 -6.97
C VAL A 42 -19.39 -0.73 -7.04
N SER A 43 -18.73 -0.56 -5.90
CA SER A 43 -17.42 0.09 -5.80
C SER A 43 -16.31 -0.96 -5.79
N ILE A 44 -15.23 -0.73 -6.53
CA ILE A 44 -14.15 -1.72 -6.71
C ILE A 44 -12.81 -1.07 -6.43
N ASN A 45 -12.00 -1.74 -5.60
CA ASN A 45 -10.60 -1.39 -5.43
C ASN A 45 -9.76 -2.25 -6.37
N PHE A 46 -8.84 -1.61 -7.08
CA PHE A 46 -7.85 -2.28 -7.89
C PHE A 46 -6.49 -2.28 -7.19
N ASN A 47 -5.68 -3.28 -7.44
CA ASN A 47 -4.28 -3.31 -7.04
C ASN A 47 -3.38 -3.68 -8.22
N ILE A 48 -2.25 -2.97 -8.31
CA ILE A 48 -1.24 -3.16 -9.34
C ILE A 48 0.13 -3.06 -8.68
N ASP A 49 0.79 -4.19 -8.48
CA ASP A 49 2.12 -4.28 -7.87
C ASP A 49 2.95 -5.38 -8.54
N GLY A 50 4.28 -5.24 -8.50
CA GLY A 50 5.20 -6.24 -9.04
C GLY A 50 5.51 -7.36 -8.04
N LEU A 51 5.46 -8.61 -8.49
CA LEU A 51 5.79 -9.80 -7.70
C LEU A 51 6.94 -10.59 -8.34
N PRO A 52 8.13 -10.65 -7.72
CA PRO A 52 9.19 -11.56 -8.14
C PRO A 52 8.75 -13.02 -8.00
N ILE A 53 8.95 -13.85 -9.03
CA ILE A 53 8.46 -15.25 -9.05
C ILE A 53 9.50 -16.19 -8.45
N SER A 54 10.75 -16.06 -8.88
CA SER A 54 11.86 -16.85 -8.37
C SER A 54 12.86 -16.00 -7.60
N LYS A 55 13.65 -16.64 -6.74
CA LYS A 55 14.85 -16.03 -6.14
C LYS A 55 16.07 -16.17 -7.06
N SER A 56 16.03 -17.10 -8.02
CA SER A 56 17.13 -17.44 -8.92
C SER A 56 16.95 -16.93 -10.35
N SER A 57 15.83 -16.28 -10.67
CA SER A 57 15.60 -15.61 -11.95
C SER A 57 15.07 -14.20 -11.74
N ASN A 58 15.27 -13.34 -12.74
CA ASN A 58 14.72 -11.98 -12.74
C ASN A 58 13.22 -11.95 -13.12
N SER A 59 12.56 -13.10 -13.26
CA SER A 59 11.16 -13.16 -13.69
C SER A 59 10.22 -12.54 -12.66
N GLN A 60 9.31 -11.70 -13.14
CA GLN A 60 8.33 -10.96 -12.35
C GLN A 60 6.93 -11.11 -12.95
N LEU A 61 5.93 -11.15 -12.08
CA LEU A 61 4.51 -10.98 -12.42
C LEU A 61 4.07 -9.56 -12.10
N TRP A 62 3.21 -9.01 -12.93
CA TRP A 62 2.53 -7.73 -12.69
C TRP A 62 1.03 -7.96 -12.92
N PRO A 63 0.28 -8.33 -11.88
CA PRO A 63 -1.16 -8.55 -11.95
C PRO A 63 -1.92 -7.24 -11.79
N ILE A 64 -3.02 -7.12 -12.53
CA ILE A 64 -4.11 -6.18 -12.25
C ILE A 64 -5.16 -6.97 -11.49
N GLN A 65 -5.32 -6.67 -10.21
CA GLN A 65 -6.28 -7.33 -9.33
C GLN A 65 -7.45 -6.40 -9.03
N GLY A 66 -8.65 -6.94 -8.88
CA GLY A 66 -9.83 -6.21 -8.42
C GLY A 66 -10.40 -6.86 -7.15
N ALA A 67 -11.05 -6.07 -6.30
CA ALA A 67 -11.85 -6.56 -5.18
C ALA A 67 -13.07 -5.65 -4.99
N ILE A 68 -14.26 -6.24 -4.93
CA ILE A 68 -15.49 -5.49 -4.66
C ILE A 68 -15.48 -4.94 -3.23
N CYS A 69 -15.98 -3.73 -3.04
CA CYS A 69 -16.03 -3.06 -1.75
C CYS A 69 -17.39 -3.34 -1.09
N ILE A 70 -17.39 -4.22 -0.11
CA ILE A 70 -18.55 -4.49 0.75
C ILE A 70 -18.19 -4.05 2.17
N LYS A 71 -19.06 -3.23 2.77
CA LYS A 71 -18.85 -2.71 4.11
C LYS A 71 -18.71 -3.86 5.11
N ASP A 72 -17.70 -3.75 5.99
CA ASP A 72 -17.43 -4.70 7.07
C ASP A 72 -17.25 -6.17 6.62
N THR A 73 -16.95 -6.41 5.34
CA THR A 73 -16.85 -7.74 4.76
C THR A 73 -15.55 -7.91 3.98
N TYR A 74 -14.80 -8.97 4.28
CA TYR A 74 -13.66 -9.35 3.46
C TYR A 74 -14.12 -9.94 2.14
N THR A 75 -13.71 -9.30 1.06
CA THR A 75 -13.93 -9.76 -0.31
C THR A 75 -12.61 -10.24 -0.91
N GLU A 76 -12.62 -11.44 -1.45
CA GLU A 76 -11.45 -12.07 -2.08
C GLU A 76 -11.10 -11.33 -3.38
N PRO A 77 -9.81 -11.01 -3.60
CA PRO A 77 -9.39 -10.44 -4.88
C PRO A 77 -9.59 -11.39 -6.06
N PHE A 78 -9.77 -10.83 -7.25
CA PHE A 78 -9.78 -11.54 -8.52
C PHE A 78 -8.76 -10.91 -9.49
N ILE A 79 -8.22 -11.71 -10.41
CA ILE A 79 -7.26 -11.24 -11.42
C ILE A 79 -8.02 -10.78 -12.66
N VAL A 80 -7.74 -9.58 -13.13
CA VAL A 80 -8.25 -9.03 -14.40
C VAL A 80 -7.24 -9.21 -15.53
N GLY A 81 -5.96 -9.00 -15.23
CA GLY A 81 -4.87 -9.13 -16.19
C GLY A 81 -3.60 -9.57 -15.49
N LEU A 82 -2.73 -10.26 -16.22
CA LEU A 82 -1.44 -10.71 -15.69
C LEU A 82 -0.37 -10.54 -16.75
N PHE A 83 0.62 -9.71 -16.43
CA PHE A 83 1.86 -9.62 -17.18
C PHE A 83 2.93 -10.53 -16.58
N TYR A 84 3.73 -11.16 -17.44
CA TYR A 84 4.92 -11.93 -17.12
C TYR A 84 6.12 -11.47 -17.96
N GLY A 85 7.23 -11.18 -17.30
CA GLY A 85 8.47 -10.80 -17.98
C GLY A 85 9.71 -10.93 -17.09
N ALA A 86 10.89 -10.87 -17.70
CA ALA A 86 12.17 -10.81 -16.98
C ALA A 86 12.44 -9.46 -16.30
N LYS A 87 11.61 -8.46 -16.63
CA LYS A 87 11.57 -7.13 -16.03
C LYS A 87 10.11 -6.74 -15.87
N LYS A 88 9.84 -5.67 -15.13
CA LYS A 88 8.53 -5.00 -15.17
C LYS A 88 8.16 -4.58 -16.61
N PRO A 89 6.87 -4.38 -16.92
CA PRO A 89 6.47 -3.92 -18.25
C PRO A 89 7.23 -2.64 -18.63
N SER A 90 7.70 -2.57 -19.88
CA SER A 90 8.50 -1.43 -20.36
C SER A 90 7.68 -0.15 -20.51
N ASP A 91 6.39 -0.30 -20.81
CA ASP A 91 5.43 0.79 -20.97
C ASP A 91 4.17 0.51 -20.13
N ALA A 92 3.78 1.48 -19.29
CA ALA A 92 2.61 1.34 -18.42
C ALA A 92 1.30 1.43 -19.20
N ASN A 93 1.24 2.26 -20.24
CA ASN A 93 0.02 2.48 -21.01
C ASN A 93 -0.32 1.26 -21.85
N GLU A 94 0.67 0.64 -22.50
CA GLU A 94 0.50 -0.61 -23.25
C GLU A 94 0.03 -1.75 -22.32
N TYR A 95 0.66 -1.87 -21.14
CA TYR A 95 0.27 -2.85 -20.12
C TYR A 95 -1.17 -2.67 -19.62
N LEU A 96 -1.58 -1.42 -19.38
CA LEU A 96 -2.90 -1.10 -18.83
C LEU A 96 -4.01 -1.03 -19.90
N LYS A 97 -3.64 -0.98 -21.19
CA LYS A 97 -4.60 -0.76 -22.28
C LYS A 97 -5.74 -1.79 -22.30
N PRO A 98 -5.49 -3.11 -22.25
CA PRO A 98 -6.58 -4.08 -22.31
C PRO A 98 -7.59 -3.91 -21.17
N PHE A 99 -7.08 -3.63 -19.96
CA PHE A 99 -7.92 -3.33 -18.81
C PHE A 99 -8.73 -2.04 -19.00
N CYS A 100 -8.09 -0.96 -19.48
CA CYS A 100 -8.76 0.32 -19.65
C CYS A 100 -9.84 0.29 -20.74
N ASP A 101 -9.59 -0.42 -21.85
CA ASP A 101 -10.56 -0.55 -22.93
C ASP A 101 -11.86 -1.22 -22.44
N GLU A 102 -11.74 -2.32 -21.69
CA GLU A 102 -12.88 -3.05 -21.13
C GLU A 102 -13.56 -2.27 -19.99
N ALA A 103 -12.77 -1.74 -19.05
CA ALA A 103 -13.29 -0.99 -17.90
C ALA A 103 -14.07 0.25 -18.34
N LYS A 104 -13.69 0.91 -19.43
CA LYS A 104 -14.43 2.05 -19.98
C LYS A 104 -15.86 1.68 -20.35
N GLY A 105 -16.06 0.54 -21.02
CA GLY A 105 -17.39 0.05 -21.38
C GLY A 105 -18.25 -0.26 -20.14
N LEU A 106 -17.64 -0.92 -19.14
CA LEU A 106 -18.30 -1.28 -17.89
C LEU A 106 -18.67 -0.08 -17.02
N LEU A 107 -17.82 0.95 -16.96
CA LEU A 107 -18.12 2.18 -16.23
C LEU A 107 -19.27 2.97 -16.87
N MET A 108 -19.40 2.93 -18.19
CA MET A 108 -20.48 3.62 -18.92
C MET A 108 -21.81 2.85 -18.86
N ASN A 109 -21.76 1.53 -19.02
CA ASN A 109 -22.96 0.72 -19.26
C ASN A 109 -23.39 -0.08 -18.02
N GLY A 110 -22.54 -0.21 -17.00
CA GLY A 110 -22.76 -1.13 -15.88
C GLY A 110 -22.66 -2.60 -16.31
N ILE A 111 -23.17 -3.48 -15.45
CA ILE A 111 -23.23 -4.93 -15.67
C ILE A 111 -24.60 -5.47 -15.23
N TYR A 112 -25.10 -6.50 -15.91
CA TYR A 112 -26.29 -7.23 -15.50
C TYR A 112 -25.91 -8.49 -14.73
N VAL A 113 -26.44 -8.65 -13.51
CA VAL A 113 -26.28 -9.85 -12.69
C VAL A 113 -27.65 -10.27 -12.17
N ASN A 114 -28.09 -11.49 -12.47
CA ASN A 114 -29.41 -12.01 -12.08
C ASN A 114 -30.57 -11.05 -12.43
N ASN A 115 -30.57 -10.52 -13.65
CA ASN A 115 -31.51 -9.51 -14.17
C ASN A 115 -31.50 -8.14 -13.46
N ASN A 116 -30.58 -7.91 -12.52
CA ASN A 116 -30.39 -6.60 -11.91
C ASN A 116 -29.27 -5.85 -12.61
N HIS A 117 -29.54 -4.59 -12.99
CA HIS A 117 -28.52 -3.67 -13.48
C HIS A 117 -27.71 -3.11 -12.31
N ILE A 118 -26.38 -3.22 -12.40
CA ILE A 118 -25.45 -2.75 -11.39
C ILE A 118 -24.48 -1.77 -12.06
N SER A 119 -24.50 -0.52 -11.61
CA SER A 119 -23.53 0.49 -12.02
C SER A 119 -22.16 0.22 -11.39
N ILE A 120 -21.09 0.46 -12.13
CA ILE A 120 -19.72 0.16 -11.68
C ILE A 120 -18.99 1.46 -11.36
N LYS A 121 -18.26 1.47 -10.25
CA LYS A 121 -17.37 2.56 -9.84
C LYS A 121 -15.99 2.01 -9.47
N ILE A 122 -14.94 2.56 -10.05
CA ILE A 122 -13.58 2.38 -9.53
C ILE A 122 -13.44 3.28 -8.31
N ASN A 123 -13.18 2.68 -7.15
CA ASN A 123 -13.03 3.40 -5.89
C ASN A 123 -11.59 3.89 -5.73
N ALA A 124 -10.61 2.98 -5.74
CA ALA A 124 -9.19 3.28 -5.61
C ALA A 124 -8.31 2.34 -6.43
N ILE A 125 -7.11 2.81 -6.81
CA ILE A 125 -6.02 2.00 -7.32
C ILE A 125 -4.90 1.99 -6.28
N ILE A 126 -4.77 0.86 -5.59
CA ILE A 126 -3.87 0.63 -4.47
C ILE A 126 -2.56 0.07 -5.01
N CYS A 127 -1.44 0.69 -4.66
CA CYS A 127 -0.12 0.28 -5.12
C CYS A 127 0.97 0.82 -4.20
N ASP A 128 2.12 0.16 -4.21
CA ASP A 128 3.33 0.67 -3.57
C ASP A 128 3.85 1.92 -4.32
N ALA A 129 4.83 2.62 -3.72
CA ALA A 129 5.33 3.85 -4.32
C ALA A 129 6.03 3.66 -5.69
N PRO A 130 6.86 2.62 -5.91
CA PRO A 130 7.36 2.26 -7.23
C PRO A 130 6.28 2.01 -8.30
N ALA A 131 5.28 1.19 -8.00
CA ALA A 131 4.21 0.83 -8.92
C ALA A 131 3.30 2.02 -9.21
N ARG A 132 2.97 2.83 -8.19
CA ARG A 132 2.31 4.13 -8.36
C ARG A 132 3.04 5.00 -9.37
N ALA A 133 4.35 5.20 -9.16
CA ALA A 133 5.14 6.06 -10.03
C ALA A 133 5.15 5.57 -11.48
N PHE A 134 5.13 4.25 -11.66
CA PHE A 134 5.06 3.62 -12.97
C PHE A 134 3.70 3.84 -13.66
N ILE A 135 2.58 3.49 -13.00
CA ILE A 135 1.25 3.58 -13.62
C ILE A 135 0.74 5.01 -13.78
N ALA A 136 1.18 5.93 -12.90
CA ALA A 136 0.82 7.34 -12.95
C ALA A 136 1.75 8.18 -13.84
N GLY A 137 2.87 7.62 -14.32
CA GLY A 137 3.82 8.35 -15.15
C GLY A 137 4.53 9.49 -14.42
N ILE A 138 4.90 9.29 -13.14
CA ILE A 138 5.49 10.34 -12.28
C ILE A 138 6.90 9.99 -11.78
N LYS A 139 7.58 10.96 -11.16
CA LYS A 139 8.84 10.73 -10.44
C LYS A 139 8.66 9.70 -9.33
N SER A 140 9.68 8.85 -9.16
CA SER A 140 9.70 7.83 -8.11
C SER A 140 9.87 8.46 -6.72
N HIS A 141 9.59 7.68 -5.69
CA HIS A 141 9.83 8.03 -4.28
C HIS A 141 11.27 8.45 -3.93
N THR A 142 12.23 8.19 -4.82
CA THR A 142 13.65 8.59 -4.70
C THR A 142 14.00 9.84 -5.50
N GLY A 143 13.08 10.41 -6.27
CA GLY A 143 13.30 11.63 -7.05
C GLY A 143 12.99 12.89 -6.24
N TYR A 144 13.59 14.02 -6.64
CA TYR A 144 13.37 15.33 -6.02
C TYR A 144 11.88 15.68 -5.92
N PHE A 145 11.12 15.53 -6.99
CA PHE A 145 9.67 15.80 -7.01
C PHE A 145 8.86 14.52 -6.79
N GLY A 146 9.27 13.68 -5.84
CA GLY A 146 8.76 12.31 -5.69
C GLY A 146 7.42 12.18 -4.95
N CYS A 147 7.06 13.09 -4.04
CA CYS A 147 5.77 13.05 -3.34
C CYS A 147 4.63 13.04 -4.37
N SER A 148 3.55 12.27 -4.15
CA SER A 148 2.36 12.25 -5.03
C SER A 148 1.20 13.11 -4.50
N LYS A 149 1.33 13.65 -3.28
CA LYS A 149 0.26 14.37 -2.57
C LYS A 149 0.53 15.87 -2.40
N CYS A 150 1.78 16.32 -2.45
CA CYS A 150 2.14 17.74 -2.37
C CYS A 150 3.36 18.09 -3.23
N THR A 151 3.53 19.38 -3.53
CA THR A 151 4.54 19.90 -4.47
C THR A 151 5.96 20.01 -3.90
N THR A 152 6.22 19.44 -2.70
CA THR A 152 7.54 19.52 -2.06
C THR A 152 8.65 19.09 -3.02
N GLU A 153 9.73 19.88 -3.03
CA GLU A 153 10.99 19.48 -3.62
C GLU A 153 11.82 18.76 -2.55
N GLY A 154 12.35 17.60 -2.89
CA GLY A 154 13.28 16.87 -2.05
C GLY A 154 14.67 17.49 -2.08
N THR A 155 15.50 17.17 -1.11
CA THR A 155 16.90 17.62 -1.05
C THR A 155 17.82 16.41 -1.09
N PHE A 156 18.91 16.47 -1.84
CA PHE A 156 19.89 15.38 -1.87
C PHE A 156 20.95 15.59 -0.80
N THR A 157 21.08 14.64 0.12
CA THR A 157 22.02 14.69 1.26
C THR A 157 22.40 13.26 1.62
N ASP A 158 23.67 12.98 1.96
CA ASP A 158 24.11 11.62 2.36
C ASP A 158 23.68 10.49 1.38
N ASN A 159 23.87 10.74 0.07
CA ASN A 159 23.56 9.80 -1.03
C ASN A 159 22.09 9.36 -1.09
N ARG A 160 21.16 10.25 -0.74
CA ARG A 160 19.70 9.99 -0.80
C ARG A 160 18.92 11.30 -0.92
N VAL A 161 17.69 11.20 -1.41
CA VAL A 161 16.73 12.31 -1.40
C VAL A 161 15.92 12.26 -0.10
N ILE A 162 15.79 13.41 0.55
CA ILE A 162 14.98 13.63 1.76
C ILE A 162 13.89 14.68 1.51
N PHE A 163 12.85 14.69 2.34
CA PHE A 163 11.69 15.57 2.22
C PHE A 163 11.42 16.33 3.53
N PRO A 164 12.21 17.37 3.84
CA PRO A 164 12.11 18.09 5.11
C PRO A 164 10.92 19.08 5.16
N GLN A 165 10.45 19.58 4.01
CA GLN A 165 9.34 20.53 3.94
C GLN A 165 8.01 19.84 4.27
N LEU A 166 7.24 20.43 5.20
CA LEU A 166 5.98 19.87 5.69
C LEU A 166 4.73 20.67 5.31
N ASN A 167 4.91 21.87 4.76
CA ASN A 167 3.85 22.83 4.43
C ASN A 167 3.79 23.13 2.92
N ALA A 168 4.24 22.20 2.08
CA ALA A 168 4.13 22.33 0.64
C ALA A 168 2.66 22.32 0.19
N THR A 169 2.38 22.99 -0.92
CA THR A 169 1.05 23.02 -1.53
C THR A 169 0.58 21.61 -1.87
N LEU A 170 -0.65 21.26 -1.47
CA LEU A 170 -1.26 19.98 -1.81
C LEU A 170 -1.57 19.92 -3.30
N ARG A 171 -1.33 18.75 -3.91
CA ARG A 171 -1.79 18.49 -5.27
C ARG A 171 -3.28 18.17 -5.24
N SER A 172 -3.98 18.60 -6.29
CA SER A 172 -5.33 18.18 -6.65
C SER A 172 -5.31 17.43 -7.97
N ASP A 173 -6.36 16.68 -8.27
CA ASP A 173 -6.50 16.01 -9.58
C ASP A 173 -6.43 17.01 -10.74
N VAL A 174 -6.98 18.21 -10.55
CA VAL A 174 -6.90 19.32 -11.52
C VAL A 174 -5.46 19.78 -11.71
N SER A 175 -4.72 20.03 -10.63
CA SER A 175 -3.32 20.46 -10.72
C SER A 175 -2.42 19.41 -11.37
N PHE A 176 -2.74 18.13 -11.15
CA PHE A 176 -2.04 17.01 -11.77
C PHE A 176 -2.33 16.95 -13.28
N LEU A 177 -3.60 17.08 -13.67
CA LEU A 177 -4.00 17.07 -15.07
C LEU A 177 -3.40 18.25 -15.85
N GLN A 178 -3.40 19.43 -15.25
CA GLN A 178 -2.80 20.63 -15.81
C GLN A 178 -1.26 20.62 -15.75
N LYS A 179 -0.65 19.59 -15.14
CA LYS A 179 0.80 19.46 -14.94
C LYS A 179 1.43 20.72 -14.35
N ILE A 180 0.79 21.34 -13.35
CA ILE A 180 1.25 22.61 -12.73
C ILE A 180 2.71 22.52 -12.25
N GLN A 181 3.16 21.33 -11.83
CA GLN A 181 4.57 21.05 -11.51
C GLN A 181 5.12 20.03 -12.51
N GLU A 182 5.62 20.51 -13.64
CA GLU A 182 6.09 19.69 -14.77
C GLU A 182 7.14 18.65 -14.36
N GLU A 183 8.03 18.99 -13.42
CA GLU A 183 9.12 18.14 -12.97
C GLU A 183 8.64 16.89 -12.22
N HIS A 184 7.39 16.90 -11.74
CA HIS A 184 6.75 15.72 -11.14
C HIS A 184 6.41 14.65 -12.19
N HIS A 185 6.15 15.06 -13.43
CA HIS A 185 5.67 14.19 -14.49
C HIS A 185 6.82 13.61 -15.32
N LYS A 186 6.61 12.39 -15.85
CA LYS A 186 7.51 11.71 -16.78
C LYS A 186 6.82 11.35 -18.09
N SER A 187 5.55 10.97 -18.01
CA SER A 187 4.74 10.57 -19.15
C SER A 187 3.26 10.72 -18.81
N ASP A 188 2.42 10.73 -19.83
CA ASP A 188 0.98 10.65 -19.65
C ASP A 188 0.53 9.23 -19.28
N THR A 189 -0.60 9.15 -18.57
CA THR A 189 -1.18 7.89 -18.09
C THR A 189 -2.55 7.65 -18.71
N ILE A 190 -2.76 6.47 -19.26
CA ILE A 190 -4.03 6.03 -19.84
C ILE A 190 -5.16 5.96 -18.80
N LEU A 191 -4.83 5.81 -17.51
CA LEU A 191 -5.82 5.70 -16.43
C LEU A 191 -6.71 6.95 -16.34
N HIS A 192 -6.11 8.13 -16.44
CA HIS A 192 -6.89 9.37 -16.42
C HIS A 192 -7.68 9.54 -17.71
N HIS A 193 -7.02 9.42 -18.87
CA HIS A 193 -7.64 9.71 -20.17
C HIS A 193 -8.75 8.72 -20.55
N SER A 194 -8.62 7.44 -20.19
CA SER A 194 -9.59 6.40 -20.56
C SER A 194 -10.69 6.21 -19.53
N LEU A 195 -10.39 6.37 -18.24
CA LEU A 195 -11.29 6.00 -17.14
C LEU A 195 -11.65 7.19 -16.22
N ASN A 196 -11.16 8.40 -16.49
CA ASN A 196 -11.34 9.59 -15.66
C ASN A 196 -10.92 9.39 -14.19
N ILE A 197 -9.85 8.63 -13.97
CA ILE A 197 -9.32 8.38 -12.62
C ILE A 197 -8.64 9.64 -12.07
N GLY A 198 -8.98 9.98 -10.82
CA GLY A 198 -8.29 11.02 -10.05
C GLY A 198 -6.89 10.56 -9.67
N MET A 199 -5.86 11.08 -10.35
CA MET A 199 -4.47 10.64 -10.17
C MET A 199 -3.86 11.01 -8.81
N VAL A 200 -4.50 11.92 -8.06
CA VAL A 200 -4.14 12.25 -6.67
C VAL A 200 -5.12 11.61 -5.70
N THR A 201 -6.43 11.77 -5.92
CA THR A 201 -7.45 11.35 -4.94
C THR A 201 -7.75 9.85 -4.96
N GLN A 202 -7.65 9.19 -6.11
CA GLN A 202 -7.97 7.76 -6.26
C GLN A 202 -6.75 6.82 -6.23
N LEU A 203 -5.56 7.35 -5.99
CA LEU A 203 -4.34 6.58 -5.72
C LEU A 203 -3.91 6.84 -4.25
N PRO A 204 -4.60 6.23 -3.27
CA PRO A 204 -4.34 6.46 -1.85
C PRO A 204 -3.02 5.88 -1.41
N LEU A 205 -2.37 6.47 -0.41
CA LEU A 205 -1.17 5.95 0.23
C LEU A 205 -1.48 4.66 0.99
N ASP A 206 -0.96 3.53 0.52
CA ASP A 206 -1.14 2.25 1.21
C ASP A 206 -0.33 2.19 2.50
N TYR A 207 -1.02 1.99 3.62
CA TYR A 207 -0.41 2.00 4.95
C TYR A 207 0.42 0.75 5.24
N MET A 208 0.16 -0.37 4.55
CA MET A 208 0.97 -1.57 4.69
C MET A 208 2.42 -1.30 4.25
N HIS A 209 2.61 -0.74 3.06
CA HIS A 209 3.92 -0.34 2.55
C HIS A 209 4.46 0.92 3.25
N LEU A 210 3.65 1.97 3.37
CA LEU A 210 4.07 3.26 3.89
C LEU A 210 4.42 3.20 5.39
N VAL A 211 3.48 2.74 6.20
CA VAL A 211 3.57 2.82 7.66
C VAL A 211 4.26 1.58 8.21
N CYS A 212 3.75 0.38 7.92
CA CYS A 212 4.25 -0.84 8.53
C CYS A 212 5.66 -1.18 8.02
N LEU A 213 5.80 -1.41 6.71
CA LEU A 213 7.08 -1.77 6.09
C LEU A 213 8.05 -0.58 5.98
N GLY A 214 7.53 0.63 5.84
CA GLY A 214 8.33 1.85 5.68
C GLY A 214 8.79 2.43 7.02
N VAL A 215 7.87 2.97 7.81
CA VAL A 215 8.20 3.75 9.02
C VAL A 215 8.49 2.85 10.22
N VAL A 216 7.58 1.93 10.57
CA VAL A 216 7.69 1.09 11.77
C VAL A 216 8.92 0.19 11.70
N LYS A 217 9.09 -0.50 10.56
CA LYS A 217 10.28 -1.35 10.34
C LYS A 217 11.57 -0.56 10.51
N ARG A 218 11.62 0.68 10.00
CA ARG A 218 12.80 1.54 10.08
C ARG A 218 13.11 1.97 11.51
N MET A 219 12.11 2.37 12.28
CA MET A 219 12.28 2.69 13.71
C MET A 219 12.84 1.50 14.49
N LEU A 220 12.24 0.32 14.28
CA LEU A 220 12.70 -0.93 14.89
C LEU A 220 14.15 -1.27 14.50
N GLN A 221 14.52 -1.09 13.23
CA GLN A 221 15.90 -1.26 12.78
C GLN A 221 16.87 -0.30 13.48
N PHE A 222 16.49 0.96 13.73
CA PHE A 222 17.33 1.89 14.50
C PHE A 222 17.57 1.39 15.92
N TRP A 223 16.51 0.98 16.62
CA TRP A 223 16.61 0.58 18.01
C TRP A 223 17.32 -0.76 18.21
N ILE A 224 17.22 -1.70 17.26
CA ILE A 224 17.81 -3.05 17.43
C ILE A 224 19.17 -3.19 16.72
N ASN A 225 19.27 -2.72 15.47
CA ASN A 225 20.44 -2.93 14.61
C ASN A 225 21.16 -1.62 14.24
N GLY A 226 20.69 -0.46 14.75
CA GLY A 226 21.19 0.85 14.36
C GLY A 226 22.56 1.21 14.92
N LYS A 227 22.92 2.48 14.76
CA LYS A 227 24.14 3.06 15.33
C LYS A 227 24.02 3.18 16.85
N LYS A 228 25.16 3.24 17.56
CA LYS A 228 25.21 3.19 19.04
C LYS A 228 24.40 4.30 19.73
N ASP A 229 24.24 5.45 19.09
CA ASP A 229 23.44 6.60 19.53
C ASP A 229 21.93 6.37 19.48
N LEU A 230 21.45 5.50 18.57
CA LEU A 230 20.02 5.18 18.41
C LEU A 230 19.65 3.78 18.93
N ARG A 231 20.65 2.90 19.01
CA ARG A 231 20.47 1.48 19.30
C ARG A 231 20.40 1.25 20.81
N LEU A 232 19.46 0.40 21.21
CA LEU A 232 19.36 -0.11 22.57
C LEU A 232 20.65 -0.85 22.99
N GLY A 233 20.95 -0.79 24.29
CA GLY A 233 21.95 -1.67 24.90
C GLY A 233 21.52 -3.13 24.84
N ASP A 234 22.48 -4.06 24.89
CA ASP A 234 22.19 -5.48 24.68
C ASP A 234 21.28 -6.05 25.78
N THR A 235 21.45 -5.63 27.03
CA THR A 235 20.53 -5.95 28.14
C THR A 235 19.10 -5.50 27.85
N SER A 236 18.90 -4.27 27.36
CA SER A 236 17.57 -3.75 27.00
C SER A 236 16.95 -4.53 25.85
N LYS A 237 17.75 -4.96 24.86
CA LYS A 237 17.27 -5.82 23.77
C LYS A 237 16.84 -7.19 24.26
N GLU A 238 17.60 -7.79 25.17
CA GLU A 238 17.24 -9.09 25.75
C GLU A 238 15.95 -9.01 26.55
N ILE A 239 15.78 -7.97 27.37
CA ILE A 239 14.54 -7.71 28.11
C ILE A 239 13.38 -7.52 27.14
N LEU A 240 13.54 -6.68 26.12
CA LEU A 240 12.53 -6.45 25.09
C LEU A 240 12.14 -7.75 24.40
N ASN A 241 13.12 -8.55 24.01
CA ASN A 241 12.89 -9.81 23.32
C ASN A 241 12.12 -10.81 24.19
N LYS A 242 12.55 -11.01 25.44
CA LYS A 242 11.88 -11.89 26.39
C LYS A 242 10.43 -11.44 26.64
N LYS A 243 10.23 -10.14 26.87
CA LYS A 243 8.91 -9.54 27.11
C LYS A 243 8.00 -9.68 25.89
N TYR A 244 8.48 -9.38 24.69
CA TYR A 244 7.66 -9.48 23.48
C TYR A 244 7.33 -10.94 23.11
N MET A 245 8.28 -11.86 23.34
CA MET A 245 8.06 -13.30 23.07
C MET A 245 7.09 -13.95 24.03
N SER A 246 6.98 -13.49 25.28
CA SER A 246 6.01 -14.03 26.24
C SER A 246 4.56 -13.79 25.81
N TYR A 247 4.31 -12.75 25.01
CA TYR A 247 2.97 -12.44 24.49
C TYR A 247 2.41 -13.54 23.59
N ARG A 248 3.25 -14.43 23.03
CA ARG A 248 2.79 -15.54 22.19
C ARG A 248 1.72 -16.41 22.85
N GLN A 249 1.68 -16.49 24.18
CA GLN A 249 0.66 -17.29 24.88
C GLN A 249 -0.67 -16.53 25.07
N LEU A 250 -0.67 -15.22 24.81
CA LEU A 250 -1.78 -14.31 25.07
C LEU A 250 -2.45 -13.82 23.77
N ILE A 251 -1.87 -14.13 22.60
CA ILE A 251 -2.39 -13.65 21.32
C ILE A 251 -3.49 -14.61 20.84
N PRO A 252 -4.71 -14.11 20.58
CA PRO A 252 -5.81 -14.95 20.13
C PRO A 252 -5.68 -15.27 18.62
N CYS A 253 -6.47 -16.25 18.15
CA CYS A 253 -6.29 -16.84 16.82
C CYS A 253 -6.61 -15.90 15.65
N GLU A 254 -7.28 -14.78 15.90
CA GLU A 254 -7.60 -13.74 14.91
C GLU A 254 -6.34 -13.05 14.38
N PHE A 255 -5.23 -13.09 15.13
CA PHE A 255 -3.96 -12.58 14.63
C PHE A 255 -3.23 -13.66 13.82
N SER A 256 -3.10 -13.41 12.51
CA SER A 256 -2.46 -14.31 11.54
C SER A 256 -1.01 -14.74 11.86
N ARG A 257 -0.31 -14.03 12.75
CA ARG A 257 1.09 -14.28 13.09
C ARG A 257 1.34 -14.04 14.58
N MET A 258 2.01 -15.00 15.20
CA MET A 258 2.47 -14.90 16.58
C MET A 258 3.73 -14.02 16.68
N PRO A 259 3.93 -13.29 17.79
CA PRO A 259 5.15 -12.53 18.06
C PRO A 259 6.41 -13.35 17.79
N ARG A 260 7.37 -12.77 17.06
CA ARG A 260 8.68 -13.35 16.76
C ARG A 260 9.77 -12.55 17.43
N SER A 261 10.97 -13.13 17.52
CA SER A 261 12.13 -12.47 18.10
C SER A 261 12.40 -11.12 17.44
N VAL A 262 12.69 -10.10 18.25
CA VAL A 262 13.09 -8.77 17.76
C VAL A 262 14.46 -8.81 17.07
N SER A 263 15.27 -9.84 17.30
CA SER A 263 16.51 -10.03 16.54
C SER A 263 16.27 -10.31 15.03
N GLU A 264 15.05 -10.67 14.65
CA GLU A 264 14.68 -11.00 13.27
C GLU A 264 13.83 -9.91 12.59
N ILE A 265 13.85 -8.66 13.06
CA ILE A 265 13.04 -7.55 12.52
C ILE A 265 13.13 -7.43 10.99
N ASP A 266 14.30 -7.67 10.41
CA ASP A 266 14.49 -7.57 8.95
C ASP A 266 13.64 -8.60 8.17
N ARG A 267 13.27 -9.70 8.83
CA ARG A 267 12.43 -10.80 8.31
C ARG A 267 10.96 -10.70 8.75
N TRP A 268 10.60 -9.70 9.55
CA TRP A 268 9.20 -9.50 9.93
C TRP A 268 8.37 -9.06 8.74
N LYS A 269 7.16 -9.63 8.64
CA LYS A 269 6.16 -9.26 7.64
C LYS A 269 5.38 -8.03 8.10
N ALA A 270 4.67 -7.40 7.15
CA ALA A 270 3.83 -6.23 7.43
C ALA A 270 2.79 -6.49 8.54
N THR A 271 2.21 -7.70 8.62
CA THR A 271 1.25 -8.06 9.67
C THR A 271 1.87 -8.11 11.07
N GLU A 272 3.13 -8.55 11.19
CA GLU A 272 3.87 -8.56 12.46
C GLU A 272 4.21 -7.12 12.90
N LEU A 273 4.60 -6.27 11.94
CA LEU A 273 4.87 -4.85 12.18
C LEU A 273 3.60 -4.08 12.56
N ARG A 274 2.47 -4.39 11.92
CA ARG A 274 1.15 -3.85 12.28
C ARG A 274 0.76 -4.22 13.71
N PHE A 275 0.91 -5.51 14.07
CA PHE A 275 0.63 -5.96 15.44
C PHE A 275 1.52 -5.26 16.46
N PHE A 276 2.82 -5.15 16.17
CA PHE A 276 3.76 -4.44 17.03
C PHE A 276 3.35 -2.97 17.20
N LEU A 277 3.02 -2.26 16.11
CA LEU A 277 2.62 -0.85 16.15
C LEU A 277 1.36 -0.63 16.99
N MET A 278 0.32 -1.43 16.77
CA MET A 278 -1.01 -1.18 17.33
C MET A 278 -1.21 -1.77 18.73
N TYR A 279 -0.47 -2.81 19.09
CA TYR A 279 -0.71 -3.58 20.32
C TYR A 279 0.60 -3.87 21.07
N GLY A 280 1.38 -4.86 20.60
CA GLY A 280 2.46 -5.43 21.39
C GLY A 280 3.58 -4.43 21.72
N GLY A 281 3.92 -3.54 20.80
CA GLY A 281 4.99 -2.56 20.96
C GLY A 281 4.70 -1.51 22.04
N VAL A 282 3.43 -1.11 22.20
CA VAL A 282 3.00 -0.13 23.23
C VAL A 282 3.37 -0.62 24.62
N ILE A 283 3.14 -1.91 24.89
CA ILE A 283 3.45 -2.52 26.18
C ILE A 283 4.92 -2.92 26.25
N ALA A 284 5.45 -3.52 25.18
CA ALA A 284 6.81 -4.06 25.16
C ALA A 284 7.88 -2.99 25.34
N LEU A 285 7.72 -1.83 24.69
CA LEU A 285 8.71 -0.74 24.69
C LEU A 285 8.67 0.13 25.95
N LYS A 286 7.60 0.04 26.75
CA LYS A 286 7.48 0.77 28.01
C LYS A 286 8.61 0.34 28.96
N ASP A 287 9.27 1.35 29.53
CA ASP A 287 10.42 1.23 30.44
C ASP A 287 11.68 0.63 29.78
N ILE A 288 11.72 0.55 28.43
CA ILE A 288 12.88 0.10 27.65
C ILE A 288 13.45 1.21 26.78
N LEU A 289 12.59 1.95 26.07
CA LEU A 289 12.97 3.17 25.36
C LEU A 289 13.04 4.34 26.34
N SER A 290 13.93 5.30 26.08
CA SER A 290 13.85 6.58 26.78
C SER A 290 12.51 7.27 26.46
N GLU A 291 12.03 8.08 27.39
CA GLU A 291 10.74 8.78 27.31
C GLU A 291 10.48 9.43 25.94
N GLN A 292 11.44 10.22 25.41
CA GLN A 292 11.31 10.87 24.11
C GLN A 292 11.02 9.92 22.93
N TYR A 293 11.62 8.72 22.90
CA TYR A 293 11.41 7.76 21.81
C TYR A 293 10.12 6.97 22.02
N TYR A 294 9.76 6.72 23.29
CA TYR A 294 8.53 6.04 23.62
C TYR A 294 7.31 6.90 23.29
N GLU A 295 7.28 8.16 23.73
CA GLU A 295 6.22 9.12 23.39
C GLU A 295 6.11 9.33 21.88
N HIS A 296 7.24 9.42 21.19
CA HIS A 296 7.26 9.51 19.73
C HIS A 296 6.65 8.26 19.06
N PHE A 297 6.98 7.06 19.53
CA PHE A 297 6.31 5.83 19.08
C PHE A 297 4.81 5.83 19.39
N LEU A 298 4.40 6.28 20.58
CA LEU A 298 2.99 6.37 20.95
C LEU A 298 2.21 7.32 20.04
N CYS A 299 2.80 8.43 19.58
CA CYS A 299 2.16 9.32 18.61
C CYS A 299 1.74 8.57 17.34
N LEU A 300 2.65 7.76 16.78
CA LEU A 300 2.35 6.94 15.60
C LEU A 300 1.34 5.84 15.93
N SER A 301 1.52 5.13 17.05
CA SER A 301 0.64 4.04 17.46
C SER A 301 -0.81 4.51 17.62
N VAL A 302 -1.03 5.60 18.36
CA VAL A 302 -2.36 6.17 18.61
C VAL A 302 -2.98 6.68 17.33
N ALA A 303 -2.22 7.43 16.52
CA ALA A 303 -2.73 7.95 15.24
C ALA A 303 -3.21 6.80 14.34
N ILE A 304 -2.38 5.78 14.12
CA ILE A 304 -2.73 4.68 13.23
C ILE A 304 -3.87 3.82 13.79
N ARG A 305 -3.96 3.64 15.13
CA ARG A 305 -5.12 2.99 15.75
C ARG A 305 -6.43 3.73 15.50
N ILE A 306 -6.42 5.06 15.58
CA ILE A 306 -7.58 5.89 15.22
C ILE A 306 -7.93 5.65 13.75
N LEU A 307 -6.95 5.78 12.84
CA LEU A 307 -7.17 5.69 11.39
C LEU A 307 -7.53 4.27 10.89
N CYS A 308 -7.35 3.23 11.70
CA CYS A 308 -7.83 1.87 11.40
C CYS A 308 -9.24 1.58 11.92
N ASN A 309 -9.88 2.49 12.68
CA ASN A 309 -11.18 2.24 13.29
C ASN A 309 -12.23 3.27 12.84
N SER A 310 -13.27 2.79 12.17
CA SER A 310 -14.33 3.64 11.60
C SER A 310 -15.05 4.53 12.60
N GLU A 311 -15.20 4.11 13.86
CA GLU A 311 -15.85 4.93 14.90
C GLU A 311 -14.89 5.96 15.48
N LEU A 312 -13.62 5.58 15.72
CA LEU A 312 -12.61 6.52 16.21
C LEU A 312 -12.30 7.60 15.18
N ILE A 313 -12.33 7.30 13.88
CA ILE A 313 -12.14 8.29 12.82
C ILE A 313 -13.16 9.42 12.96
N LYS A 314 -14.44 9.10 13.16
CA LYS A 314 -15.51 10.12 13.27
C LYS A 314 -15.25 11.13 14.39
N GLN A 315 -14.60 10.69 15.47
CA GLN A 315 -14.36 11.52 16.65
C GLN A 315 -12.97 12.16 16.68
N TYR A 316 -11.95 11.48 16.17
CA TYR A 316 -10.55 11.79 16.44
C TYR A 316 -9.67 11.93 15.19
N LEU A 317 -10.24 12.03 13.99
CA LEU A 317 -9.46 12.19 12.76
C LEU A 317 -8.52 13.40 12.80
N GLU A 318 -9.00 14.57 13.22
CA GLU A 318 -8.16 15.77 13.35
C GLU A 318 -7.05 15.59 14.40
N TYR A 319 -7.33 14.83 15.46
CA TYR A 319 -6.33 14.53 16.48
C TYR A 319 -5.25 13.60 15.92
N ALA A 320 -5.62 12.57 15.16
CA ALA A 320 -4.67 11.71 14.46
C ALA A 320 -3.81 12.51 13.46
N GLU A 321 -4.39 13.47 12.75
CA GLU A 321 -3.67 14.38 11.85
C GLU A 321 -2.60 15.20 12.61
N LYS A 322 -2.97 15.77 13.76
CA LYS A 322 -2.02 16.49 14.64
C LYS A 322 -0.91 15.58 15.17
N LEU A 323 -1.23 14.34 15.55
CA LEU A 323 -0.25 13.36 16.01
C LEU A 323 0.75 12.98 14.91
N LEU A 324 0.30 12.74 13.68
CA LEU A 324 1.19 12.42 12.55
C LEU A 324 2.06 13.62 12.18
N LEU A 325 1.51 14.83 12.17
CA LEU A 325 2.30 16.04 11.94
C LEU A 325 3.37 16.23 13.04
N HIS A 326 3.00 16.03 14.30
CA HIS A 326 3.93 16.09 15.43
C HIS A 326 5.04 15.03 15.30
N PHE A 327 4.67 13.79 14.99
CA PHE A 327 5.58 12.68 14.76
C PHE A 327 6.63 13.03 13.69
N VAL A 328 6.19 13.53 12.53
CA VAL A 328 7.07 13.88 11.42
C VAL A 328 7.99 15.06 11.79
N LYS A 329 7.47 16.09 12.46
CA LYS A 329 8.27 17.24 12.94
C LYS A 329 9.39 16.83 13.91
N LYS A 330 9.15 15.86 14.78
CA LYS A 330 10.14 15.39 15.76
C LYS A 330 11.11 14.34 15.19
N TYR A 331 10.77 13.71 14.08
CA TYR A 331 11.51 12.59 13.51
C TYR A 331 12.96 12.95 13.18
N SER A 332 13.19 14.10 12.54
CA SER A 332 14.54 14.56 12.15
C SER A 332 15.44 14.80 13.35
N GLY A 333 14.92 15.37 14.44
CA GLY A 333 15.68 15.61 15.67
C GLY A 333 16.03 14.33 16.43
N LEU A 334 15.15 13.32 16.40
CA LEU A 334 15.35 12.06 17.10
C LEU A 334 16.25 11.09 16.34
N TYR A 335 16.04 10.94 15.03
CA TYR A 335 16.73 9.93 14.23
C TYR A 335 17.82 10.52 13.34
N GLY A 336 17.73 11.81 13.01
CA GLY A 336 18.60 12.52 12.08
C GLY A 336 17.87 12.93 10.79
N GLU A 337 18.16 14.13 10.31
CA GLU A 337 17.51 14.75 9.14
C GLU A 337 17.61 13.89 7.87
N ARG A 338 18.76 13.24 7.65
CA ARG A 338 18.98 12.31 6.53
C ARG A 338 18.01 11.11 6.48
N TYR A 339 17.20 10.90 7.52
CA TYR A 339 16.21 9.83 7.57
C TYR A 339 14.78 10.32 7.31
N MET A 340 14.59 11.60 6.98
CA MET A 340 13.33 12.19 6.48
C MET A 340 13.00 11.69 5.07
N SER A 341 12.77 10.37 4.98
CA SER A 341 12.46 9.68 3.73
C SER A 341 11.06 10.02 3.20
N TYR A 342 10.80 9.64 1.95
CA TYR A 342 9.46 9.66 1.34
C TYR A 342 8.39 9.08 2.27
N ASN A 343 8.67 7.94 2.94
CA ASN A 343 7.69 7.30 3.79
C ASN A 343 7.35 8.12 5.04
N VAL A 344 8.36 8.76 5.64
CA VAL A 344 8.15 9.61 6.83
C VAL A 344 7.37 10.86 6.44
N HIS A 345 7.76 11.53 5.35
CA HIS A 345 7.06 12.72 4.87
C HIS A 345 5.59 12.43 4.57
N ASN A 346 5.29 11.33 3.87
CA ASN A 346 3.92 11.03 3.44
C ASN A 346 2.96 10.68 4.59
N LEU A 347 3.44 10.48 5.83
CA LEU A 347 2.56 10.33 6.99
C LEU A 347 1.62 11.52 7.16
N ILE A 348 2.07 12.75 6.85
CA ILE A 348 1.24 13.96 6.99
C ILE A 348 0.05 13.99 6.01
N HIS A 349 0.08 13.16 4.96
CA HIS A 349 -0.96 13.10 3.93
C HIS A 349 -1.97 11.97 4.15
N VAL A 350 -1.69 11.02 5.06
CA VAL A 350 -2.52 9.81 5.26
C VAL A 350 -3.95 10.18 5.67
N CYS A 351 -4.12 11.21 6.51
CA CYS A 351 -5.45 11.64 6.93
C CYS A 351 -6.32 12.16 5.77
N ASN A 352 -5.71 12.69 4.70
CA ASN A 352 -6.45 13.14 3.53
C ASN A 352 -7.08 11.96 2.77
N ASP A 353 -6.37 10.83 2.67
CA ASP A 353 -6.92 9.62 2.05
C ASP A 353 -7.99 8.98 2.96
N VAL A 354 -7.82 9.01 4.29
CA VAL A 354 -8.85 8.54 5.25
C VAL A 354 -10.15 9.35 5.16
N LYS A 355 -10.08 10.67 4.90
CA LYS A 355 -11.28 11.50 4.66
C LYS A 355 -12.12 11.00 3.47
N ILE A 356 -11.49 10.38 2.47
CA ILE A 356 -12.13 9.92 1.23
C ILE A 356 -12.58 8.45 1.36
N PHE A 357 -11.72 7.58 1.88
CA PHE A 357 -11.91 6.13 1.83
C PHE A 357 -12.33 5.49 3.16
N GLY A 358 -12.36 6.27 4.25
CA GLY A 358 -12.60 5.77 5.60
C GLY A 358 -11.36 5.07 6.17
N ALA A 359 -11.60 4.02 6.95
CA ALA A 359 -10.53 3.31 7.66
C ALA A 359 -9.43 2.79 6.72
N LEU A 360 -8.18 2.83 7.18
CA LEU A 360 -6.99 2.40 6.42
C LEU A 360 -7.11 0.97 5.88
N ASP A 361 -7.81 0.08 6.60
CA ASP A 361 -8.04 -1.30 6.15
C ASP A 361 -8.89 -1.40 4.88
N ASN A 362 -9.75 -0.40 4.60
CA ASN A 362 -10.65 -0.41 3.44
C ASN A 362 -9.90 -0.31 2.11
N TYR A 363 -8.68 0.22 2.10
CA TYR A 363 -7.88 0.45 0.89
C TYR A 363 -6.43 -0.04 1.05
N SER A 364 -6.24 -1.09 1.85
CA SER A 364 -4.91 -1.66 2.11
C SER A 364 -4.51 -2.74 1.11
N ALA A 365 -3.20 -2.85 0.87
CA ALA A 365 -2.62 -3.86 -0.01
C ALA A 365 -2.58 -5.27 0.60
N PHE A 366 -2.85 -5.44 1.90
CA PHE A 366 -2.78 -6.73 2.60
C PHE A 366 -3.54 -7.86 1.91
N LYS A 367 -4.77 -7.59 1.45
CA LYS A 367 -5.60 -8.61 0.79
C LYS A 367 -5.01 -9.05 -0.56
N PHE A 368 -4.47 -8.10 -1.32
CA PHE A 368 -3.91 -8.33 -2.64
C PHE A 368 -2.56 -9.05 -2.56
N GLU A 369 -1.70 -8.68 -1.60
CA GLU A 369 -0.44 -9.42 -1.36
C GLU A 369 -0.68 -10.86 -0.90
N ASN A 370 -1.69 -11.08 -0.05
CA ASN A 370 -2.03 -12.44 0.40
C ASN A 370 -2.47 -13.31 -0.78
N TYR A 371 -3.37 -12.79 -1.62
CA TYR A 371 -3.81 -13.48 -2.83
C TYR A 371 -2.65 -13.76 -3.80
N MET A 372 -1.72 -12.81 -3.97
CA MET A 372 -0.50 -13.02 -4.74
C MET A 372 0.41 -14.12 -4.19
N CYS A 373 0.49 -14.25 -2.86
CA CYS A 373 1.25 -15.34 -2.24
C CYS A 373 0.64 -16.71 -2.58
N GLU A 374 -0.69 -16.81 -2.67
CA GLU A 374 -1.40 -18.04 -3.01
C GLU A 374 -1.16 -18.44 -4.47
N ILE A 375 -1.30 -17.49 -5.41
CA ILE A 375 -0.95 -17.74 -6.82
C ILE A 375 0.49 -18.24 -6.93
N LYS A 376 1.44 -17.58 -6.25
CA LYS A 376 2.84 -17.96 -6.31
C LYS A 376 3.11 -19.36 -5.78
N LYS A 377 2.34 -19.84 -4.79
CA LYS A 377 2.43 -21.23 -4.31
C LYS A 377 1.94 -22.21 -5.37
N ASN A 378 0.87 -21.87 -6.08
CA ASN A 378 0.30 -22.70 -7.15
C ASN A 378 1.19 -22.76 -8.41
N LEU A 379 2.05 -21.75 -8.62
CA LEU A 379 3.03 -21.74 -9.73
C LEU A 379 4.29 -22.57 -9.46
N LYS A 380 4.58 -22.89 -8.21
CA LYS A 380 5.74 -23.72 -7.83
C LYS A 380 5.31 -25.18 -7.82
N THR A 381 5.22 -25.77 -9.01
CA THR A 381 5.18 -27.23 -9.21
C THR A 381 6.58 -27.81 -9.27
#